data_AF-A0A848YAK8-F1
#
_entry.id   AF-A0A848YAK8-F1
#
_cell.length_a   1.000
_cell.length_b   1.000
_cell.length_c   1.000
_cell.angle_alpha   90.00
_cell.angle_beta   90.00
_cell.angle_gamma   90.00
#
_symmetry.space_group_name_H-M   'P 1'
#
loop_
_entity.id
_entity.type
_entity.pdbx_description
1 polymer ?
#
loop_
_entity_poly.entity_id
_entity_poly.type
_entity_poly.pdbx_seq_one_letter_code
_entity_poly.pdbx_strand_id
1 'polypeptide(L)'
;AETATKGRYLGGPVTWGGFDDERAEALGLPFEVIHAGTDAALFAELESAYQRKAPIMLWVYAPHWAVAKFKGEWVEFPEYTDECYKDPKWGINKEMAYDCGKPFGWIKKVGWKDGEKKWPGAYKAVRNFKIKNDEMSQLIVEVDLDKKKLEDVVAAWVAKNEDRWKAWIK
;
A
#
# COMPACT_ATOMS: atom_id res chain seq x y z
N ALA A 1 2.83 27.75 -3.35
CA ALA A 1 2.32 26.37 -3.47
C ALA A 1 0.81 26.44 -3.36
N GLU A 2 0.08 25.62 -4.11
CA GLU A 2 -1.39 25.71 -4.24
C GLU A 2 -2.14 25.57 -2.90
N THR A 3 -1.53 24.96 -1.89
CA THR A 3 -2.12 24.73 -0.55
C THR A 3 -1.72 25.78 0.51
N ALA A 4 -0.96 26.82 0.16
CA ALA A 4 -0.49 27.80 1.15
C ALA A 4 -1.68 28.51 1.83
N THR A 5 -1.74 28.63 3.15
CA THR A 5 -0.69 28.48 4.18
C THR A 5 -0.48 27.07 4.75
N LYS A 6 -1.25 26.06 4.32
CA LYS A 6 -1.10 24.66 4.78
C LYS A 6 0.01 23.92 4.01
N GLY A 7 0.57 22.89 4.65
CA GLY A 7 1.37 21.88 3.98
C GLY A 7 0.52 21.05 3.01
N ARG A 8 1.16 20.36 2.06
CA ARG A 8 0.47 19.44 1.15
C ARG A 8 0.74 18.00 1.57
N TYR A 9 -0.33 17.24 1.78
CA TYR A 9 -0.30 15.78 1.88
C TYR A 9 -0.77 15.21 0.54
N LEU A 10 0.14 14.63 -0.23
CA LEU A 10 -0.22 13.97 -1.48
C LEU A 10 -0.84 12.59 -1.22
N GLY A 11 -2.17 12.52 -1.20
CA GLY A 11 -2.95 11.29 -1.02
C GLY A 11 -2.92 10.37 -2.24
N GLY A 12 -3.22 9.09 -2.04
CA GLY A 12 -3.42 8.14 -3.14
C GLY A 12 -4.70 8.44 -3.94
N PRO A 13 -4.93 7.78 -5.09
CA PRO A 13 -6.20 7.86 -5.80
C PRO A 13 -7.41 7.67 -4.90
N VAL A 14 -8.44 8.49 -5.09
CA VAL A 14 -9.67 8.51 -4.25
C VAL A 14 -10.35 7.14 -4.16
N THR A 15 -10.19 6.30 -5.19
CA THR A 15 -10.74 4.94 -5.25
C THR A 15 -10.02 3.93 -4.36
N TRP A 16 -8.86 4.28 -3.80
CA TRP A 16 -8.11 3.41 -2.88
C TRP A 16 -8.60 3.55 -1.43
N GLY A 17 -9.30 4.64 -1.12
CA GLY A 17 -9.78 4.96 0.21
C GLY A 17 -8.64 5.19 1.21
N GLY A 18 -8.92 4.94 2.49
CA GLY A 18 -7.91 5.00 3.56
C GLY A 18 -8.02 6.21 4.50
N PHE A 19 -9.05 7.04 4.34
CA PHE A 19 -9.46 8.08 5.29
C PHE A 19 -8.37 9.11 5.58
N ASP A 20 -7.71 9.61 4.55
CA ASP A 20 -6.62 10.58 4.71
C ASP A 20 -7.14 11.98 5.03
N ASP A 21 -8.23 12.40 4.38
CA ASP A 21 -8.93 13.65 4.68
C ASP A 21 -9.46 13.66 6.10
N GLU A 22 -10.18 12.60 6.49
CA GLU A 22 -10.75 12.48 7.83
C GLU A 22 -9.66 12.41 8.89
N ARG A 23 -8.54 11.71 8.64
CA ARG A 23 -7.40 11.70 9.57
C ARG A 23 -6.81 13.10 9.71
N ALA A 24 -6.60 13.82 8.61
CA ALA A 24 -6.04 15.15 8.64
C ALA A 24 -6.94 16.13 9.40
N GLU A 25 -8.26 16.02 9.22
CA GLU A 25 -9.25 16.82 9.95
C GLU A 25 -9.30 16.44 11.44
N ALA A 26 -9.38 15.14 11.75
CA ALA A 26 -9.51 14.63 13.12
C ALA A 26 -8.30 14.94 13.99
N LEU A 27 -7.11 14.90 13.41
CA LEU A 27 -5.88 15.29 14.10
C LEU A 27 -5.59 16.81 14.03
N GLY A 28 -6.43 17.60 13.35
CA GLY A 28 -6.21 19.04 13.17
C GLY A 28 -4.89 19.35 12.48
N LEU A 29 -4.46 18.52 11.53
CA LEU A 29 -3.17 18.65 10.88
C LEU A 29 -3.12 19.93 10.04
N PRO A 30 -1.97 20.63 10.01
CA PRO A 30 -1.77 21.81 9.17
C PRO A 30 -1.51 21.42 7.70
N PHE A 31 -2.23 20.44 7.19
CA PHE A 31 -2.09 19.88 5.85
C PHE A 31 -3.41 19.89 5.10
N GLU A 32 -3.33 20.09 3.80
CA GLU A 32 -4.41 19.83 2.85
C GLU A 32 -4.09 18.55 2.09
N VAL A 33 -5.04 17.62 2.06
CA VAL A 33 -4.92 16.35 1.34
C VAL A 33 -5.28 16.58 -0.12
N ILE A 34 -4.34 16.28 -1.01
CA ILE A 34 -4.51 16.38 -2.46
C ILE A 34 -4.32 14.99 -3.03
N HIS A 35 -5.38 14.41 -3.60
CA HIS A 35 -5.33 13.06 -4.15
C HIS A 35 -4.71 13.06 -5.55
N ALA A 36 -3.71 12.20 -5.75
CA ALA A 36 -3.19 11.92 -7.07
C ALA A 36 -4.25 11.23 -7.94
N GLY A 37 -4.37 11.61 -9.22
CA GLY A 37 -5.33 10.98 -10.13
C GLY A 37 -4.99 9.52 -10.47
N THR A 38 -3.73 9.13 -10.37
CA THR A 38 -3.23 7.77 -10.65
C THR A 38 -2.03 7.41 -9.77
N ASP A 39 -1.75 6.11 -9.63
CA ASP A 39 -0.50 5.59 -9.06
C ASP A 39 0.75 6.22 -9.72
N ALA A 40 0.76 6.25 -11.05
CA ALA A 40 1.87 6.82 -11.82
C ALA A 40 2.10 8.31 -11.50
N ALA A 41 1.03 9.10 -11.35
CA ALA A 41 1.14 10.52 -11.01
C ALA A 41 1.69 10.71 -9.59
N LEU A 42 1.20 9.94 -8.62
CA LEU A 42 1.66 9.95 -7.22
C LEU A 42 3.17 9.76 -7.13
N PHE A 43 3.69 8.75 -7.81
CA PHE A 43 5.12 8.42 -7.73
C PHE A 43 6.00 9.24 -8.68
N ALA A 44 5.45 9.80 -9.76
CA ALA A 44 6.16 10.81 -10.55
C ALA A 44 6.41 12.09 -9.74
N GLU A 45 5.46 12.50 -8.91
CA GLU A 45 5.66 13.60 -7.98
C GLU A 45 6.70 13.30 -6.90
N LEU A 46 6.71 12.07 -6.36
CA LEU A 46 7.77 11.61 -5.46
C LEU A 46 9.16 11.73 -6.10
N GLU A 47 9.33 11.17 -7.29
CA GLU A 47 10.59 11.22 -8.04
C GLU A 47 11.04 12.68 -8.24
N SER A 48 10.12 13.52 -8.70
CA SER A 48 10.32 14.95 -8.96
C SER A 48 10.77 15.70 -7.71
N ALA A 49 10.12 15.46 -6.56
CA ALA A 49 10.49 16.06 -5.29
C ALA A 49 11.85 15.55 -4.79
N TYR A 50 12.09 14.25 -4.86
CA TYR A 50 13.33 13.62 -4.42
C TYR A 50 14.54 14.13 -5.21
N GLN A 51 14.45 14.20 -6.54
CA GLN A 51 15.52 14.72 -7.41
C GLN A 51 15.86 16.18 -7.11
N ARG A 52 14.84 17.01 -6.82
CA ARG A 52 15.04 18.42 -6.45
C ARG A 52 15.34 18.64 -4.97
N LYS A 53 15.42 17.57 -4.16
CA LYS A 53 15.57 17.63 -2.70
C LYS A 53 14.51 18.51 -2.02
N ALA A 54 13.29 18.50 -2.56
CA ALA A 54 12.17 19.20 -1.99
C ALA A 54 11.48 18.33 -0.92
N PRO A 55 10.97 18.90 0.18
CA PRO A 55 10.19 18.15 1.16
C PRO A 55 8.89 17.65 0.52
N ILE A 56 8.52 16.41 0.81
CA ILE A 56 7.28 15.80 0.36
C ILE A 56 6.72 14.86 1.42
N MET A 57 5.42 14.95 1.66
CA MET A 57 4.64 13.98 2.43
C MET A 57 3.58 13.40 1.51
N LEU A 58 3.57 12.08 1.35
CA LEU A 58 2.70 11.40 0.41
C LEU A 58 2.25 10.03 0.90
N TRP A 59 1.21 9.52 0.28
CA TRP A 59 0.68 8.19 0.53
C TRP A 59 1.56 7.12 -0.13
N VAL A 60 1.98 6.13 0.63
CA VAL A 60 2.75 4.98 0.12
C VAL A 60 2.36 3.72 0.90
N TYR A 61 2.69 2.55 0.36
CA TYR A 61 2.40 1.25 0.95
C TYR A 61 3.59 0.30 0.77
N ALA A 62 3.61 -0.78 1.54
CA ALA A 62 4.57 -1.87 1.39
C ALA A 62 3.81 -3.22 1.35
N PRO A 63 4.17 -4.16 0.46
CA PRO A 63 5.30 -4.10 -0.48
C PRO A 63 5.04 -3.20 -1.69
N HIS A 64 6.03 -2.40 -2.08
CA HIS A 64 6.05 -1.54 -3.27
C HIS A 64 7.50 -1.27 -3.72
N TRP A 65 7.72 -0.77 -4.95
CA TRP A 65 9.08 -0.42 -5.42
C TRP A 65 9.60 0.89 -4.81
N ALA A 66 8.72 1.84 -4.52
CA ALA A 66 9.11 3.18 -4.06
C ALA A 66 9.89 3.13 -2.74
N VAL A 67 9.48 2.26 -1.81
CA VAL A 67 10.16 2.06 -0.51
C VAL A 67 11.53 1.41 -0.64
N ALA A 68 11.82 0.74 -1.76
CA ALA A 68 13.15 0.18 -2.05
C ALA A 68 14.06 1.20 -2.74
N LYS A 69 13.49 2.08 -3.59
CA LYS A 69 14.23 3.06 -4.39
C LYS A 69 14.61 4.31 -3.60
N PHE A 70 13.67 4.86 -2.83
CA PHE A 70 13.84 6.14 -2.16
C PHE A 70 14.11 5.95 -0.67
N LYS A 71 15.02 6.78 -0.14
CA LYS A 71 15.22 6.87 1.30
C LYS A 71 14.14 7.77 1.89
N GLY A 72 13.41 7.26 2.87
CA GLY A 72 12.36 7.98 3.58
C GLY A 72 11.98 7.25 4.87
N GLU A 73 11.01 7.80 5.59
CA GLU A 73 10.52 7.27 6.86
C GLU A 73 8.98 7.29 6.85
N TRP A 74 8.38 6.40 7.65
CA TRP A 74 6.93 6.39 7.84
C TRP A 74 6.53 7.51 8.79
N VAL A 75 5.40 8.16 8.51
CA VAL A 75 4.80 9.09 9.47
C VAL A 75 4.16 8.26 10.59
N GLU A 76 4.69 8.38 11.80
CA GLU A 76 4.18 7.71 12.99
C GLU A 76 2.95 8.45 13.54
N PHE A 77 1.80 8.12 12.97
CA PHE A 77 0.49 8.50 13.55
C PHE A 77 0.22 7.71 14.84
N PRO A 78 -0.79 8.10 15.64
CA PRO A 78 -1.24 7.28 16.77
C PRO A 78 -1.52 5.85 16.33
N GLU A 79 -1.27 4.86 17.19
CA GLU A 79 -1.40 3.45 16.80
C GLU A 79 -2.83 3.12 16.33
N TYR A 80 -2.93 2.32 15.26
CA TYR A 80 -4.21 1.84 14.77
C TYR A 80 -4.89 0.89 15.77
N THR A 81 -6.18 1.11 16.02
CA THR A 81 -7.07 0.09 16.57
C THR A 81 -8.41 0.07 15.82
N ASP A 82 -9.14 -1.04 15.93
CA ASP A 82 -10.48 -1.17 15.35
C ASP A 82 -11.45 -0.12 15.90
N GLU A 83 -11.31 0.23 17.18
CA GLU A 83 -12.14 1.21 17.88
C GLU A 83 -11.87 2.64 17.39
N CYS A 84 -10.62 3.01 17.11
CA CYS A 84 -10.29 4.32 16.55
C CYS A 84 -11.05 4.61 15.24
N TYR A 85 -11.34 3.57 14.46
CA TYR A 85 -12.09 3.69 13.20
C TYR A 85 -13.61 3.60 13.37
N LYS A 86 -14.11 3.13 14.52
CA LYS A 86 -15.55 2.80 14.73
C LYS A 86 -16.21 3.65 15.82
N ASP A 87 -15.45 4.13 16.80
CA ASP A 87 -15.92 4.92 17.93
C ASP A 87 -15.21 6.29 17.95
N PRO A 88 -15.91 7.38 17.56
CA PRO A 88 -15.36 8.74 17.59
C PRO A 88 -14.85 9.23 18.96
N LYS A 89 -15.18 8.52 20.06
CA LYS A 89 -14.72 8.88 21.40
C LYS A 89 -13.46 8.13 21.82
N TRP A 90 -13.02 7.17 21.04
CA TRP A 90 -11.88 6.30 21.38
C TRP A 90 -10.56 7.06 21.32
N GLY A 91 -10.31 7.75 20.21
CA GLY A 91 -9.05 8.41 19.89
C GLY A 91 -8.69 9.64 20.73
N ILE A 92 -7.65 10.34 20.30
CA ILE A 92 -7.24 11.65 20.83
C ILE A 92 -8.35 12.70 20.62
N ASN A 93 -8.95 12.72 19.43
CA ASN A 93 -10.15 13.47 19.14
C ASN A 93 -11.36 12.72 19.72
N LYS A 94 -12.18 13.41 20.52
CA LYS A 94 -13.34 12.82 21.20
C LYS A 94 -14.66 13.03 20.46
N GLU A 95 -14.60 13.68 19.30
CA GLU A 95 -15.75 14.03 18.47
C GLU A 95 -15.73 13.33 17.12
N MET A 96 -14.56 12.87 16.65
CA MET A 96 -14.36 12.28 15.32
C MET A 96 -13.51 11.01 15.38
N ALA A 97 -13.78 10.08 14.46
CA ALA A 97 -12.99 8.86 14.27
C ALA A 97 -11.78 9.12 13.33
N TYR A 98 -10.97 8.09 13.09
CA TYR A 98 -9.85 8.07 12.14
C TYR A 98 -8.63 8.91 12.53
N ASP A 99 -8.52 9.31 13.78
CA ASP A 99 -7.40 10.07 14.33
C ASP A 99 -6.22 9.18 14.78
N CYS A 100 -6.02 8.07 14.08
CA CYS A 100 -4.90 7.15 14.23
C CYS A 100 -4.36 6.73 12.85
N GLY A 101 -3.25 6.02 12.86
CA GLY A 101 -2.60 5.46 11.70
C GLY A 101 -3.47 4.43 10.97
N LYS A 102 -3.02 4.06 9.78
CA LYS A 102 -3.69 3.03 8.99
C LYS A 102 -3.42 1.65 9.58
N PRO A 103 -4.32 0.67 9.37
CA PRO A 103 -4.08 -0.70 9.77
C PRO A 103 -2.83 -1.25 9.08
N PHE A 104 -1.92 -1.80 9.88
CA PHE A 104 -0.89 -2.72 9.39
C PHE A 104 -1.51 -4.11 9.31
N GLY A 105 -1.44 -4.76 8.16
CA GLY A 105 -2.14 -6.01 7.97
C GLY A 105 -1.68 -6.84 6.79
N TRP A 106 -2.44 -7.90 6.56
CA TRP A 106 -2.19 -8.90 5.53
C TRP A 106 -2.99 -8.65 4.25
N ILE A 107 -2.42 -9.03 3.12
CA ILE A 107 -3.14 -9.11 1.84
C ILE A 107 -3.95 -10.42 1.83
N LYS A 108 -5.28 -10.30 1.81
CA LYS A 108 -6.20 -11.45 1.76
C LYS A 108 -6.43 -11.90 0.33
N LYS A 109 -6.52 -13.22 0.15
CA LYS A 109 -6.94 -13.85 -1.09
C LYS A 109 -8.42 -14.19 -0.97
N VAL A 110 -9.23 -13.70 -1.89
CA VAL A 110 -10.67 -13.93 -1.91
C VAL A 110 -11.01 -14.71 -3.18
N GLY A 111 -11.85 -15.72 -3.05
CA GLY A 111 -12.30 -16.54 -4.17
C GLY A 111 -13.83 -16.56 -4.25
N TRP A 112 -14.35 -16.87 -5.42
CA TRP A 112 -15.79 -17.10 -5.61
C TRP A 112 -16.28 -18.23 -4.69
N LYS A 113 -17.46 -18.04 -4.08
CA LYS A 113 -18.04 -18.95 -3.08
C LYS A 113 -18.09 -20.41 -3.52
N ASP A 114 -18.47 -20.69 -4.76
CA ASP A 114 -18.63 -22.06 -5.26
C ASP A 114 -17.44 -22.57 -6.06
N GLY A 115 -16.39 -21.75 -6.26
CA GLY A 115 -15.27 -22.14 -7.11
C GLY A 115 -14.46 -23.30 -6.54
N GLU A 116 -14.42 -23.50 -5.22
CA GLU A 116 -13.74 -24.64 -4.62
C GLU A 116 -14.38 -25.98 -5.01
N LYS A 117 -15.71 -26.01 -5.16
CA LYS A 117 -16.43 -27.22 -5.60
C LYS A 117 -16.03 -27.61 -7.01
N LYS A 118 -15.68 -26.62 -7.85
CA LYS A 118 -15.33 -26.80 -9.25
C LYS A 118 -13.82 -26.99 -9.46
N TRP A 119 -12.98 -26.32 -8.68
CA TRP A 119 -11.52 -26.30 -8.81
C TRP A 119 -10.84 -26.47 -7.44
N PRO A 120 -11.01 -27.61 -6.76
CA PRO A 120 -10.49 -27.80 -5.41
C PRO A 120 -8.95 -27.67 -5.36
N GLY A 121 -8.24 -28.18 -6.38
CA GLY A 121 -6.79 -28.04 -6.48
C GLY A 121 -6.31 -26.59 -6.63
N ALA A 122 -7.02 -25.78 -7.43
CA ALA A 122 -6.68 -24.36 -7.59
C ALA A 122 -6.91 -23.58 -6.29
N TYR A 123 -8.02 -23.85 -5.59
CA TYR A 123 -8.29 -23.22 -4.30
C TYR A 123 -7.27 -23.60 -3.23
N LYS A 124 -6.82 -24.87 -3.21
CA LYS A 124 -5.72 -25.33 -2.36
C LYS A 124 -4.42 -24.56 -2.66
N ALA A 125 -4.05 -24.46 -3.94
CA ALA A 125 -2.88 -23.72 -4.38
C ALA A 125 -2.94 -22.23 -3.96
N VAL A 126 -4.07 -21.56 -4.22
CA VAL A 126 -4.28 -20.16 -3.84
C VAL A 126 -4.21 -19.98 -2.32
N ARG A 127 -4.80 -20.86 -1.51
CA ARG A 127 -4.69 -20.77 -0.04
C ARG A 127 -3.25 -20.91 0.43
N ASN A 128 -2.50 -21.83 -0.17
CA ASN A 128 -1.11 -22.11 0.19
C ASN A 128 -0.12 -21.09 -0.37
N PHE A 129 -0.49 -20.32 -1.40
CA PHE A 129 0.33 -19.24 -1.95
C PHE A 129 0.77 -18.26 -0.87
N LYS A 130 2.08 -18.19 -0.61
CA LYS A 130 2.66 -17.26 0.36
C LYS A 130 3.94 -16.69 -0.23
N ILE A 131 4.01 -15.37 -0.29
CA ILE A 131 5.19 -14.61 -0.71
C ILE A 131 5.50 -13.57 0.35
N LYS A 132 6.78 -13.32 0.62
CA LYS A 132 7.20 -12.32 1.61
C LYS A 132 7.20 -10.92 0.99
N ASN A 133 7.14 -9.89 1.83
CA ASN A 133 7.09 -8.49 1.37
C ASN A 133 8.36 -8.08 0.63
N ASP A 134 9.54 -8.44 1.13
CA ASP A 134 10.83 -8.17 0.49
C ASP A 134 10.92 -8.84 -0.89
N GLU A 135 10.51 -10.10 -0.98
CA GLU A 135 10.46 -10.86 -2.21
C GLU A 135 9.49 -10.23 -3.23
N MET A 136 8.27 -9.88 -2.81
CA MET A 136 7.31 -9.20 -3.67
C MET A 136 7.81 -7.81 -4.12
N SER A 137 8.40 -7.03 -3.22
CA SER A 137 8.98 -5.72 -3.55
C SER A 137 10.06 -5.82 -4.63
N GLN A 138 10.93 -6.83 -4.57
CA GLN A 138 11.95 -7.04 -5.61
C GLN A 138 11.34 -7.44 -6.97
N LEU A 139 10.32 -8.30 -6.97
CA LEU A 139 9.61 -8.62 -8.21
C LEU A 139 8.93 -7.40 -8.84
N ILE A 140 8.36 -6.52 -8.01
CA ILE A 140 7.79 -5.25 -8.47
C ILE A 140 8.87 -4.33 -9.05
N VAL A 141 10.04 -4.23 -8.40
CA VAL A 141 11.19 -3.45 -8.91
C VAL A 141 11.61 -3.92 -10.30
N GLU A 142 11.72 -5.24 -10.51
CA GLU A 142 12.11 -5.79 -11.81
C GLU A 142 11.17 -5.39 -12.95
N VAL A 143 9.87 -5.28 -12.67
CA VAL A 143 8.87 -4.88 -13.67
C VAL A 143 8.82 -3.35 -13.81
N ASP A 144 8.64 -2.64 -12.70
CA ASP A 144 8.31 -1.22 -12.73
C ASP A 144 9.52 -0.32 -12.94
N LEU A 145 10.69 -0.72 -12.43
CA LEU A 145 11.93 0.06 -12.54
C LEU A 145 12.84 -0.48 -13.63
N ASP A 146 13.11 -1.78 -13.64
CA ASP A 146 14.02 -2.39 -14.61
C ASP A 146 13.35 -2.65 -15.97
N LYS A 147 12.03 -2.42 -16.07
CA LYS A 147 11.23 -2.56 -17.29
C LYS A 147 11.30 -3.96 -17.91
N LYS A 148 11.53 -4.99 -17.09
CA LYS A 148 11.40 -6.38 -17.54
C LYS A 148 9.95 -6.70 -17.83
N LYS A 149 9.72 -7.63 -18.76
CA LYS A 149 8.36 -8.12 -19.03
C LYS A 149 7.87 -8.92 -17.83
N LEU A 150 6.62 -8.69 -17.44
CA LEU A 150 5.98 -9.36 -16.32
C LEU A 150 6.08 -10.89 -16.45
N GLU A 151 5.83 -11.40 -17.66
CA GLU A 151 5.85 -12.83 -17.96
C GLU A 151 7.24 -13.44 -17.72
N ASP A 152 8.30 -12.72 -18.10
CA ASP A 152 9.68 -13.18 -17.93
C ASP A 152 10.08 -13.20 -16.44
N VAL A 153 9.70 -12.17 -15.68
CA VAL A 153 9.94 -12.09 -14.23
C VAL A 153 9.21 -13.21 -13.50
N VAL A 154 7.93 -13.42 -13.81
CA VAL A 154 7.13 -14.50 -13.22
C VAL A 154 7.69 -15.87 -13.61
N ALA A 155 8.04 -16.09 -14.87
CA ALA A 155 8.59 -17.36 -15.34
C ALA A 155 9.92 -17.70 -14.64
N ALA A 156 10.82 -16.71 -14.51
CA ALA A 156 12.06 -16.86 -13.78
C ALA A 156 11.81 -17.19 -12.30
N TRP A 157 10.86 -16.50 -11.66
CA TRP A 157 10.49 -16.79 -10.27
C TRP A 157 9.92 -18.20 -10.10
N VAL A 158 9.02 -18.64 -10.98
CA VAL A 158 8.43 -19.99 -10.96
C VAL A 158 9.49 -21.06 -11.14
N ALA A 159 10.42 -20.88 -12.09
CA ALA A 159 11.51 -21.82 -12.32
C ALA A 159 12.44 -21.93 -11.11
N LYS A 160 12.77 -20.80 -10.47
CA LYS A 160 13.66 -20.76 -9.31
C LYS A 160 13.02 -21.30 -8.01
N ASN A 161 11.69 -21.25 -7.91
CA ASN A 161 10.94 -21.61 -6.70
C ASN A 161 10.13 -22.91 -6.85
N GLU A 162 10.59 -23.83 -7.70
CA GLU A 162 9.85 -25.03 -8.09
C GLU A 162 9.33 -25.86 -6.92
N ASP A 163 10.22 -26.22 -5.99
CA ASP A 163 9.85 -26.99 -4.81
C ASP A 163 8.81 -26.27 -3.93
N ARG A 164 8.93 -24.95 -3.82
CA ARG A 164 8.06 -24.11 -3.00
C ARG A 164 6.65 -24.05 -3.56
N TRP A 165 6.49 -23.74 -4.85
CA TRP A 165 5.14 -23.67 -5.43
C TRP A 165 4.55 -25.06 -5.64
N LYS A 166 5.36 -26.10 -5.90
CA LYS A 166 4.88 -27.48 -5.93
C LYS A 166 4.32 -27.91 -4.57
N ALA A 167 4.90 -27.45 -3.46
CA ALA A 167 4.32 -27.72 -2.14
C ALA A 167 2.94 -27.07 -1.93
N TRP A 168 2.57 -26.05 -2.70
CA TRP A 168 1.25 -25.42 -2.61
C TRP A 168 0.13 -26.26 -3.24
N ILE A 169 0.46 -27.06 -4.26
CA ILE A 169 -0.49 -27.90 -4.99
C ILE A 169 -0.62 -29.32 -4.44
N LYS A 170 0.40 -29.79 -3.69
CA LYS A 170 0.38 -31.10 -3.01
C LYS A 170 -0.69 -31.15 -1.95
#